data_AF-A0A5B8MEX5-F1
#
_entry.id   AF-A0A5B8MEX5-F1
#
_cell.length_a   1.000
_cell.length_b   1.000
_cell.length_c   1.000
_cell.angle_alpha   90.00
_cell.angle_beta   90.00
_cell.angle_gamma   90.00
#
_symmetry.space_group_name_H-M   'P 1'
#
loop_
_entity.id
_entity.type
_entity.pdbx_description
1 polymer ?
#
loop_
_entity_poly.entity_id
_entity_poly.type
_entity_poly.pdbx_seq_one_letter_code
_entity_poly.pdbx_strand_id
1 'polypeptide(L)'
;MRTRRRTEMMPRGGVALLAAIAVGLILLQCVAALDTVRNQRLEASLRQSQVRERIARRRAEAQARRERRREEVEARKREVRRKREARRHTWPDWGEFEEPPSAGVPQSEHMGLDLHNELRSLHGAPALEWSDAVAASAQEWADKLAAEGCDLVHDMDSGYGENLAKGHESLDLAIQDWYDEVRWYNHRRARFSERTGHYTQLVWMNSENVGCAQATCHDDRFGRKIFVCRYDPPGNFHGHFAENVLPPADRWRPRPPAPRPPPPGPPPPGPSPPPPPPGPSPPPPPPGPPPPGPPPPPPPPPPPPPGPPPPPPPPPPPPPGPPPPPPPPPPPPPPPPPPPPPPPPPPPPPPGPPSSNLGLQLHNTLRSNHPNTPPMVWDNALAARAQEWANHLANNRNCNLEHSTYQWRNSAGENLASGFGSMDQAVQGWYDEVCLYNHVSGGFGTSTGHYTQMVWADTTRLGCAQVVRSGCRMYVCHYGPAGNFAGQFQQNVHEPYSKNC
;
A
#
# COMPACT_ATOMS: atom_id res chain seq x y z
N MET A 1 53.53 -72.90 85.96
CA MET A 1 54.32 -73.32 84.78
C MET A 1 53.41 -73.12 83.57
N ARG A 2 53.39 -72.00 82.82
CA ARG A 2 54.39 -71.34 81.96
C ARG A 2 54.86 -72.20 80.78
N THR A 3 54.24 -71.99 79.60
CA THR A 3 54.77 -72.01 78.20
C THR A 3 53.59 -72.28 77.24
N ARG A 4 53.44 -71.74 76.02
CA ARG A 4 54.05 -70.64 75.26
C ARG A 4 53.05 -70.39 74.11
N ARG A 5 52.42 -69.21 74.01
CA ARG A 5 51.71 -68.83 72.76
C ARG A 5 52.77 -68.53 71.72
N ARG A 6 52.73 -69.24 70.59
CA ARG A 6 53.59 -69.01 69.43
C ARG A 6 53.03 -67.77 68.70
N THR A 7 53.64 -66.62 68.92
CA THR A 7 53.43 -65.42 68.09
C THR A 7 54.16 -65.65 66.76
N GLU A 8 53.42 -65.99 65.72
CA GLU A 8 53.91 -65.89 64.34
C GLU A 8 54.10 -64.41 64.00
N MET A 9 55.36 -63.98 63.92
CA MET A 9 55.73 -62.71 63.32
C MET A 9 55.47 -62.78 61.81
N MET A 10 54.42 -62.12 61.33
CA MET A 10 54.30 -61.75 59.91
C MET A 10 55.48 -60.84 59.53
N PRO A 11 56.13 -61.06 58.38
CA PRO A 11 57.35 -60.34 58.02
C PRO A 11 57.02 -58.88 57.69
N ARG A 12 57.66 -57.95 58.42
CA ARG A 12 57.53 -56.48 58.25
C ARG A 12 57.87 -55.95 56.84
N GLY A 13 58.45 -56.78 55.97
CA GLY A 13 58.75 -56.43 54.57
C GLY A 13 57.52 -56.43 53.64
N GLY A 14 56.48 -57.21 53.91
CA GLY A 14 55.32 -57.32 53.02
C GLY A 14 54.40 -56.08 53.03
N VAL A 15 54.25 -55.45 54.19
CA VAL A 15 53.38 -54.28 54.37
C VAL A 15 53.97 -53.02 53.71
N ALA A 16 55.29 -52.85 53.77
CA ALA A 16 55.98 -51.71 53.13
C ALA A 16 55.93 -51.80 51.59
N LEU A 17 56.08 -53.01 51.03
CA LEU A 17 55.98 -53.24 49.59
C LEU A 17 54.55 -52.97 49.07
N LEU A 18 53.53 -53.43 49.79
CA LEU A 18 52.13 -53.17 49.45
C LEU A 18 51.78 -51.68 49.51
N ALA A 19 52.29 -50.95 50.52
CA ALA A 19 52.11 -49.50 50.61
C ALA A 19 52.79 -48.76 49.45
N ALA A 20 54.01 -49.16 49.06
CA ALA A 20 54.71 -48.56 47.92
C ALA A 20 53.97 -48.82 46.59
N ILE A 21 53.44 -50.03 46.39
CA ILE A 21 52.62 -50.37 45.21
C ILE A 21 51.32 -49.54 45.20
N ALA A 22 50.66 -49.38 46.33
CA ALA A 22 49.44 -48.58 46.44
C ALA A 22 49.69 -47.10 46.11
N VAL A 23 50.78 -46.51 46.60
CA VAL A 23 51.17 -45.14 46.27
C VAL A 23 51.52 -45.01 44.77
N GLY A 24 52.24 -45.99 44.20
CA GLY A 24 52.54 -46.03 42.77
C GLY A 24 51.29 -46.07 41.88
N LEU A 25 50.30 -46.88 42.26
CA LEU A 25 49.00 -46.96 41.56
C LEU A 25 48.20 -45.67 41.67
N ILE A 26 48.18 -45.03 42.84
CA ILE A 26 47.51 -43.73 43.04
C ILE A 26 48.17 -42.65 42.19
N LEU A 27 49.51 -42.59 42.14
CA LEU A 27 50.23 -41.63 41.29
C LEU A 27 49.94 -41.86 39.81
N LEU A 28 49.90 -43.11 39.35
CA LEU A 28 49.56 -43.44 37.97
C LEU A 28 48.12 -43.02 37.62
N GLN A 29 47.16 -43.25 38.54
CA GLN A 29 45.77 -42.80 38.38
C GLN A 29 45.68 -41.27 38.33
N CYS A 30 46.44 -40.55 39.16
CA CYS A 30 46.50 -39.09 39.15
C CYS A 30 47.06 -38.54 37.83
N VAL A 31 48.13 -39.14 37.29
CA VAL A 31 48.71 -38.75 35.99
C VAL A 31 47.70 -38.97 34.86
N ALA A 32 47.04 -40.13 34.82
CA ALA A 32 46.01 -40.44 33.82
C ALA A 32 44.81 -39.47 33.90
N ALA A 33 44.40 -39.08 35.11
CA ALA A 33 43.34 -38.09 35.31
C ALA A 33 43.74 -36.69 34.81
N LEU A 34 44.98 -36.26 35.08
CA LEU A 34 45.51 -34.98 34.58
C LEU A 34 45.60 -34.95 33.05
N ASP A 35 46.05 -36.03 32.42
CA ASP A 35 46.09 -36.14 30.96
C ASP A 35 44.68 -36.12 30.35
N THR A 36 43.71 -36.74 31.01
CA THR A 36 42.30 -36.71 30.59
C THR A 36 41.76 -35.27 30.62
N VAL A 37 41.98 -34.54 31.72
CA VAL A 37 41.54 -33.14 31.84
C VAL A 37 42.25 -32.24 30.83
N ARG A 38 43.55 -32.47 30.58
CA ARG A 38 44.33 -31.74 29.57
C ARG A 38 43.76 -31.99 28.16
N ASN A 39 43.46 -33.23 27.82
CA ASN A 39 42.88 -33.59 26.53
C ASN A 39 41.49 -32.98 26.34
N GLN A 40 40.63 -33.03 27.37
CA GLN A 40 39.31 -32.38 27.32
C GLN A 40 39.41 -30.87 27.09
N ARG A 41 40.39 -30.18 27.72
CA ARG A 41 40.63 -28.74 27.50
C ARG A 41 41.11 -28.45 26.08
N LEU A 42 41.99 -29.27 25.53
CA LEU A 42 42.46 -29.14 24.15
C LEU A 42 41.32 -29.34 23.14
N GLU A 43 40.46 -30.34 23.34
CA GLU A 43 39.28 -30.56 22.51
C GLU A 43 38.29 -29.40 22.58
N ALA A 44 38.04 -28.85 23.78
CA ALA A 44 37.16 -27.70 23.96
C ALA A 44 37.72 -26.46 23.24
N SER A 45 39.03 -26.24 23.33
CA SER A 45 39.73 -25.16 22.62
C SER A 45 39.63 -25.32 21.09
N LEU A 46 39.82 -26.54 20.59
CA LEU A 46 39.68 -26.86 19.16
C LEU A 46 38.25 -26.63 18.67
N ARG A 47 37.22 -27.06 19.43
CA ARG A 47 35.81 -26.82 19.11
C ARG A 47 35.49 -25.32 19.07
N GLN A 48 36.01 -24.53 20.02
CA GLN A 48 35.84 -23.07 20.02
C GLN A 48 36.52 -22.41 18.81
N SER A 49 37.72 -22.85 18.45
CA SER A 49 38.43 -22.37 17.25
C SER A 49 37.60 -22.63 15.97
N GLN A 50 37.11 -23.86 15.81
CA GLN A 50 36.28 -24.25 14.66
C GLN A 50 34.97 -23.44 14.56
N VAL A 51 34.33 -23.12 15.70
CA VAL A 51 33.14 -22.27 15.72
C VAL A 51 33.48 -20.83 15.31
N ARG A 52 34.60 -20.28 15.79
CA ARG A 52 35.06 -18.93 15.42
C ARG A 52 35.34 -18.84 13.92
N GLU A 53 36.01 -19.82 13.33
CA GLU A 53 36.24 -19.89 11.88
C GLU A 53 34.94 -19.97 11.08
N ARG A 54 33.96 -20.79 11.52
CA ARG A 54 32.65 -20.87 10.87
C ARG A 54 31.91 -19.54 10.89
N ILE A 55 31.96 -18.81 12.00
CA ILE A 55 31.35 -17.48 12.13
C ILE A 55 32.07 -16.47 11.24
N ALA A 56 33.41 -16.48 11.23
CA ALA A 56 34.22 -15.60 10.38
C ALA A 56 33.92 -15.84 8.90
N ARG A 57 33.84 -17.11 8.46
CA ARG A 57 33.48 -17.48 7.09
C ARG A 57 32.09 -16.99 6.71
N ARG A 58 31.08 -17.18 7.59
CA ARG A 58 29.72 -16.68 7.35
C ARG A 58 29.66 -15.15 7.24
N ARG A 59 30.44 -14.43 8.06
CA ARG A 59 30.55 -12.97 7.99
C ARG A 59 31.21 -12.51 6.69
N ALA A 60 32.31 -13.14 6.29
CA ALA A 60 32.99 -12.86 5.03
C ALA A 60 32.08 -13.10 3.82
N GLU A 61 31.34 -14.21 3.78
CA GLU A 61 30.37 -14.48 2.72
C GLU A 61 29.20 -13.47 2.70
N ALA A 62 28.73 -13.03 3.87
CA ALA A 62 27.70 -12.01 3.96
C ALA A 62 28.19 -10.65 3.47
N GLN A 63 29.45 -10.29 3.77
CA GLN A 63 30.09 -9.08 3.24
C GLN A 63 30.24 -9.15 1.72
N ALA A 64 30.75 -10.26 1.19
CA ALA A 64 30.88 -10.47 -0.25
C ALA A 64 29.53 -10.43 -0.98
N ARG A 65 28.44 -10.93 -0.35
CA ARG A 65 27.07 -10.79 -0.88
C ARG A 65 26.60 -9.33 -0.94
N ARG A 66 26.93 -8.52 0.08
CA ARG A 66 26.59 -7.09 0.12
C ARG A 66 27.36 -6.30 -0.93
N GLU A 67 28.64 -6.60 -1.13
CA GLU A 67 29.48 -5.99 -2.16
C GLU A 67 28.97 -6.31 -3.56
N ARG A 68 28.67 -7.59 -3.86
CA ARG A 68 28.06 -7.97 -5.14
C ARG A 68 26.73 -7.26 -5.41
N ARG A 69 25.85 -7.14 -4.40
CA ARG A 69 24.58 -6.41 -4.54
C ARG A 69 24.80 -4.92 -4.80
N ARG A 70 25.83 -4.32 -4.20
CA ARG A 70 26.19 -2.92 -4.42
C ARG A 70 26.69 -2.72 -5.85
N GLU A 71 27.55 -3.60 -6.35
CA GLU A 71 28.02 -3.60 -7.74
C GLU A 71 26.87 -3.79 -8.73
N GLU A 72 25.93 -4.69 -8.46
CA GLU A 72 24.74 -4.93 -9.28
C GLU A 72 23.83 -3.69 -9.35
N VAL A 73 23.62 -3.01 -8.22
CA VAL A 73 22.85 -1.75 -8.17
C VAL A 73 23.55 -0.65 -8.96
N GLU A 74 24.86 -0.49 -8.82
CA GLU A 74 25.63 0.50 -9.58
C GLU A 74 25.68 0.17 -11.08
N ALA A 75 25.77 -1.10 -11.45
CA ALA A 75 25.64 -1.56 -12.84
C ALA A 75 24.26 -1.23 -13.42
N ARG A 76 23.18 -1.45 -12.65
CA ARG A 76 21.82 -1.10 -13.04
C ARG A 76 21.63 0.41 -13.18
N LYS A 77 22.25 1.22 -12.33
CA LYS A 77 22.27 2.69 -12.47
C LYS A 77 23.00 3.12 -13.75
N ARG A 78 24.17 2.53 -14.07
CA ARG A 78 24.89 2.78 -15.33
C ARG A 78 24.05 2.40 -16.54
N GLU A 79 23.33 1.28 -16.47
CA GLU A 79 22.44 0.86 -17.55
C GLU A 79 21.25 1.82 -17.73
N VAL A 80 20.63 2.28 -16.64
CA VAL A 80 19.55 3.29 -16.68
C VAL A 80 20.07 4.60 -17.26
N ARG A 81 21.25 5.06 -16.86
CA ARG A 81 21.91 6.25 -17.42
C ARG A 81 22.18 6.10 -18.92
N ARG A 82 22.74 4.96 -19.35
CA ARG A 82 22.96 4.63 -20.76
C ARG A 82 21.65 4.60 -21.54
N LYS A 83 20.57 4.03 -20.98
CA LYS A 83 19.24 4.01 -21.61
C LYS A 83 18.62 5.41 -21.70
N ARG A 84 18.88 6.30 -20.72
CA ARG A 84 18.48 7.71 -20.75
C ARG A 84 19.27 8.50 -21.80
N GLU A 85 20.58 8.30 -21.89
CA GLU A 85 21.45 8.92 -22.90
C GLU A 85 21.16 8.42 -24.33
N ALA A 86 20.85 7.13 -24.50
CA ALA A 86 20.40 6.58 -25.78
C ALA A 86 19.02 7.12 -26.20
N ARG A 87 18.13 7.40 -25.23
CA ARG A 87 16.86 8.10 -25.49
C ARG A 87 17.05 9.57 -25.86
N ARG A 88 18.14 10.20 -25.39
CA ARG A 88 18.56 11.55 -25.78
C ARG A 88 18.89 11.64 -27.28
N HIS A 89 19.45 10.57 -27.87
CA HIS A 89 19.88 10.51 -29.27
C HIS A 89 18.80 9.98 -30.25
N THR A 90 17.52 9.94 -29.87
CA THR A 90 16.41 9.49 -30.74
C THR A 90 15.34 10.56 -30.98
N TRP A 91 15.70 11.82 -30.72
CA TRP A 91 14.89 12.99 -31.07
C TRP A 91 15.39 13.60 -32.38
N PRO A 92 14.51 14.20 -33.20
CA PRO A 92 14.91 14.77 -34.49
C PRO A 92 15.93 15.90 -34.28
N ASP A 93 16.89 15.96 -35.20
CA ASP A 93 17.88 17.02 -35.36
C ASP A 93 17.17 18.37 -35.58
N TRP A 94 17.24 19.23 -34.57
CA TRP A 94 16.91 20.65 -34.65
C TRP A 94 18.21 21.41 -34.42
N GLY A 95 18.61 22.17 -35.45
CA GLY A 95 19.96 22.68 -35.67
C GLY A 95 20.63 23.44 -34.52
N GLU A 96 21.94 23.59 -34.70
CA GLU A 96 22.91 24.28 -33.85
C GLU A 96 22.35 25.56 -33.21
N PHE A 97 22.17 25.52 -31.90
CA PHE A 97 22.21 26.73 -31.09
C PHE A 97 23.69 27.03 -30.82
N GLU A 98 24.21 28.10 -31.42
CA GLU A 98 25.50 28.66 -31.02
C GLU A 98 25.46 28.98 -29.52
N GLU A 99 26.45 28.48 -28.77
CA GLU A 99 26.66 28.87 -27.38
C GLU A 99 26.99 30.37 -27.32
N PRO A 100 26.18 31.20 -26.63
CA PRO A 100 26.58 32.59 -26.43
C PRO A 100 27.73 32.65 -25.40
N PRO A 101 28.66 33.59 -25.58
CA PRO A 101 29.95 33.56 -24.92
C PRO A 101 29.85 33.78 -23.40
N SER A 102 30.78 33.12 -22.69
CA SER A 102 30.95 33.13 -21.24
C SER A 102 31.30 34.52 -20.68
N ALA A 103 30.30 35.38 -20.58
CA ALA A 103 30.40 36.65 -19.87
C ALA A 103 29.11 36.88 -19.07
N GLY A 104 29.16 36.52 -17.78
CA GLY A 104 28.26 37.00 -16.72
C GLY A 104 26.79 37.15 -17.09
N VAL A 105 26.09 36.04 -17.31
CA VAL A 105 24.62 36.04 -17.36
C VAL A 105 24.10 36.03 -15.92
N PRO A 106 23.27 37.00 -15.49
CA PRO A 106 22.62 36.96 -14.19
C PRO A 106 21.79 35.68 -14.07
N GLN A 107 21.90 34.98 -12.93
CA GLN A 107 20.95 33.93 -12.54
C GLN A 107 19.54 34.49 -12.69
N SER A 108 18.75 34.01 -13.66
CA SER A 108 17.42 34.56 -13.93
C SER A 108 16.58 34.54 -12.64
N GLU A 109 16.05 35.70 -12.25
CA GLU A 109 15.38 35.94 -10.96
C GLU A 109 14.11 35.09 -10.75
N HIS A 110 13.58 34.43 -11.79
CA HIS A 110 12.32 33.67 -11.77
C HIS A 110 12.51 32.19 -12.17
N MET A 111 13.14 31.41 -11.29
CA MET A 111 13.41 29.98 -11.54
C MET A 111 12.16 29.21 -11.99
N GLY A 112 12.22 28.58 -13.17
CA GLY A 112 11.21 27.63 -13.66
C GLY A 112 9.93 28.24 -14.24
N LEU A 113 9.79 29.57 -14.28
CA LEU A 113 8.61 30.25 -14.85
C LEU A 113 8.43 29.95 -16.35
N ASP A 114 9.52 30.07 -17.13
CA ASP A 114 9.48 29.88 -18.58
C ASP A 114 9.00 28.47 -18.95
N LEU A 115 9.51 27.46 -18.24
CA LEU A 115 9.11 26.07 -18.49
C LEU A 115 7.66 25.80 -18.08
N HIS A 116 7.16 26.39 -16.99
CA HIS A 116 5.73 26.32 -16.68
C HIS A 116 4.90 26.89 -17.82
N ASN A 117 5.27 28.06 -18.33
CA ASN A 117 4.52 28.76 -19.37
C ASN A 117 4.60 28.06 -20.74
N GLU A 118 5.74 27.46 -21.07
CA GLU A 118 5.87 26.60 -22.24
C GLU A 118 4.90 25.42 -22.16
N LEU A 119 4.90 24.69 -21.05
CA LEU A 119 4.05 23.52 -20.85
C LEU A 119 2.57 23.89 -20.78
N ARG A 120 2.20 24.98 -20.11
CA ARG A 120 0.84 25.52 -20.05
C ARG A 120 0.30 25.91 -21.42
N SER A 121 1.14 26.46 -22.29
CA SER A 121 0.75 26.81 -23.65
C SER A 121 0.29 25.60 -24.48
N LEU A 122 0.82 24.40 -24.20
CA LEU A 122 0.39 23.16 -24.85
C LEU A 122 -1.07 22.82 -24.54
N HIS A 123 -1.58 23.29 -23.41
CA HIS A 123 -2.93 23.04 -22.92
C HIS A 123 -3.88 24.24 -23.15
N GLY A 124 -3.38 25.33 -23.76
CA GLY A 124 -4.14 26.58 -23.88
C GLY A 124 -4.35 27.29 -22.54
N ALA A 125 -3.59 26.92 -21.50
CA ALA A 125 -3.64 27.61 -20.22
C ALA A 125 -2.92 28.97 -20.29
N PRO A 126 -3.49 30.04 -19.70
CA PRO A 126 -2.82 31.34 -19.63
C PRO A 126 -1.43 31.22 -18.99
N ALA A 127 -0.48 32.03 -19.45
CA ALA A 127 0.84 32.10 -18.83
C ALA A 127 0.70 32.56 -17.36
N LEU A 128 1.46 31.92 -16.47
CA LEU A 128 1.65 32.36 -15.10
C LEU A 128 2.56 33.59 -15.07
N GLU A 129 2.32 34.46 -14.12
CA GLU A 129 3.21 35.55 -13.72
C GLU A 129 4.03 35.13 -12.48
N TRP A 130 5.25 35.65 -12.36
CA TRP A 130 6.04 35.41 -11.15
C TRP A 130 5.57 36.33 -10.02
N SER A 131 5.44 35.78 -8.81
CA SER A 131 5.14 36.56 -7.61
C SER A 131 6.20 36.36 -6.55
N ASP A 132 6.89 37.44 -6.19
CA ASP A 132 7.91 37.44 -5.13
C ASP A 132 7.33 37.06 -3.77
N ALA A 133 6.07 37.44 -3.49
CA ALA A 133 5.40 37.06 -2.25
C ALA A 133 5.15 35.55 -2.19
N VAL A 134 4.71 34.94 -3.31
CA VAL A 134 4.50 33.50 -3.41
C VAL A 134 5.84 32.76 -3.35
N ALA A 135 6.88 33.29 -3.97
CA ALA A 135 8.23 32.71 -3.96
C ALA A 135 8.88 32.78 -2.56
N ALA A 136 8.72 33.89 -1.85
CA ALA A 136 9.16 34.02 -0.46
C ALA A 136 8.46 32.98 0.43
N SER A 137 7.15 32.81 0.26
CA SER A 137 6.36 31.80 0.96
C SER A 137 6.84 30.37 0.64
N ALA A 138 7.14 30.08 -0.64
CA ALA A 138 7.72 28.80 -1.05
C ALA A 138 9.13 28.58 -0.45
N GLN A 139 9.93 29.64 -0.30
CA GLN A 139 11.28 29.56 0.29
C GLN A 139 11.24 29.29 1.78
N GLU A 140 10.35 29.96 2.53
CA GLU A 140 10.13 29.66 3.94
C GLU A 140 9.78 28.18 4.16
N TRP A 141 8.95 27.62 3.28
CA TRP A 141 8.60 26.21 3.35
C TRP A 141 9.75 25.29 2.92
N ALA A 142 10.46 25.60 1.84
CA ALA A 142 11.62 24.84 1.39
C ALA A 142 12.69 24.75 2.50
N ASP A 143 12.97 25.86 3.17
CA ASP A 143 13.92 25.93 4.27
C ASP A 143 13.44 25.11 5.49
N LYS A 144 12.14 25.19 5.81
CA LYS A 144 11.55 24.38 6.87
C LYS A 144 11.65 22.88 6.57
N LEU A 145 11.29 22.45 5.36
CA LEU A 145 11.43 21.05 4.94
C LEU A 145 12.90 20.60 5.01
N ALA A 146 13.84 21.46 4.59
CA ALA A 146 15.27 21.17 4.67
C ALA A 146 15.78 21.02 6.12
N ALA A 147 15.24 21.79 7.06
CA ALA A 147 15.55 21.71 8.48
C ALA A 147 14.90 20.50 9.18
N GLU A 148 13.74 20.06 8.71
CA GLU A 148 12.92 19.00 9.33
C GLU A 148 13.14 17.61 8.70
N GLY A 149 14.35 17.33 8.21
CA GLY A 149 14.73 16.00 7.71
C GLY A 149 14.44 15.75 6.23
N CYS A 150 14.01 16.78 5.51
CA CYS A 150 13.78 16.77 4.07
C CYS A 150 12.67 15.84 3.57
N ASP A 151 11.69 15.53 4.38
CA ASP A 151 10.51 14.81 3.89
C ASP A 151 9.61 15.75 3.09
N LEU A 152 9.05 15.27 1.97
CA LEU A 152 8.15 16.08 1.16
C LEU A 152 6.77 16.08 1.82
N VAL A 153 6.44 17.17 2.50
CA VAL A 153 5.16 17.38 3.17
C VAL A 153 4.58 18.70 2.71
N HIS A 154 3.29 18.69 2.38
CA HIS A 154 2.60 19.90 1.91
C HIS A 154 2.31 20.89 3.03
N ASP A 155 2.41 22.19 2.72
CA ASP A 155 1.98 23.26 3.62
C ASP A 155 0.48 23.52 3.49
N MET A 156 -0.28 22.83 4.32
CA MET A 156 -1.74 22.87 4.29
C MET A 156 -2.34 24.21 4.74
N ASP A 157 -1.55 25.10 5.37
CA ASP A 157 -2.01 26.39 5.90
C ASP A 157 -1.59 27.58 5.02
N SER A 158 -0.83 27.33 3.95
CA SER A 158 -0.27 28.38 3.08
C SER A 158 -1.33 29.16 2.28
N GLY A 159 -2.49 28.55 2.02
CA GLY A 159 -3.53 29.10 1.13
C GLY A 159 -3.19 29.01 -0.36
N TYR A 160 -2.02 28.48 -0.72
CA TYR A 160 -1.56 28.31 -2.10
C TYR A 160 -1.71 26.87 -2.59
N GLY A 161 -1.77 26.70 -3.91
CA GLY A 161 -1.53 25.39 -4.52
C GLY A 161 -0.05 25.04 -4.38
N GLU A 162 0.34 23.77 -4.34
CA GLU A 162 1.74 23.42 -4.07
C GLU A 162 2.19 22.15 -4.81
N ASN A 163 3.38 22.23 -5.41
CA ASN A 163 4.10 21.10 -5.96
C ASN A 163 5.46 20.95 -5.28
N LEU A 164 5.81 19.72 -4.91
CA LEU A 164 7.02 19.39 -4.15
C LEU A 164 7.86 18.36 -4.90
N ALA A 165 9.18 18.51 -4.86
CA ALA A 165 10.09 17.55 -5.43
C ALA A 165 11.40 17.46 -4.64
N LYS A 166 12.02 16.27 -4.62
CA LYS A 166 13.30 16.03 -3.96
C LYS A 166 14.24 15.22 -4.84
N GLY A 167 15.51 15.60 -4.84
CA GLY A 167 16.58 14.81 -5.48
C GLY A 167 16.71 15.04 -6.99
N HIS A 168 16.07 16.07 -7.54
CA HIS A 168 16.30 16.56 -8.89
C HIS A 168 17.54 17.46 -8.92
N GLU A 169 18.27 17.50 -10.04
CA GLU A 169 19.48 18.31 -10.19
C GLU A 169 19.14 19.81 -10.35
N SER A 170 18.03 20.09 -11.02
CA SER A 170 17.46 21.42 -11.26
C SER A 170 15.94 21.42 -11.06
N LEU A 171 15.37 22.61 -10.90
CA LEU A 171 13.92 22.80 -10.84
C LEU A 171 13.23 22.39 -12.15
N ASP A 172 13.85 22.66 -13.30
CA ASP A 172 13.29 22.30 -14.61
C ASP A 172 13.04 20.79 -14.74
N LEU A 173 13.94 19.97 -14.18
CA LEU A 173 13.77 18.52 -14.16
C LEU A 173 12.61 18.09 -13.25
N ALA A 174 12.36 18.81 -12.15
CA ALA A 174 11.22 18.54 -11.28
C ALA A 174 9.91 18.95 -11.96
N ILE A 175 9.86 20.12 -12.60
CA ILE A 175 8.70 20.61 -13.37
C ILE A 175 8.36 19.63 -14.49
N GLN A 176 9.36 19.11 -15.20
CA GLN A 176 9.14 18.12 -16.24
C GLN A 176 8.59 16.80 -15.67
N ASP A 177 9.08 16.32 -14.51
CA ASP A 177 8.56 15.09 -13.89
C ASP A 177 7.12 15.26 -13.40
N TRP A 178 6.79 16.43 -12.84
CA TRP A 178 5.42 16.83 -12.51
C TRP A 178 4.52 16.82 -13.74
N TYR A 179 4.97 17.41 -14.85
CA TYR A 179 4.20 17.45 -16.09
C TYR A 179 4.03 16.07 -16.73
N ASP A 180 5.03 15.21 -16.67
CA ASP A 180 5.01 13.84 -17.21
C ASP A 180 3.90 12.97 -16.62
N GLU A 181 3.28 13.38 -15.51
CA GLU A 181 2.06 12.75 -14.99
C GLU A 181 0.86 12.86 -15.95
N VAL A 182 0.89 13.76 -16.94
CA VAL A 182 -0.10 13.84 -18.03
C VAL A 182 -0.37 12.49 -18.70
N ARG A 183 0.65 11.62 -18.78
CA ARG A 183 0.52 10.26 -19.35
C ARG A 183 -0.45 9.36 -18.57
N TRP A 184 -0.73 9.71 -17.32
CA TRP A 184 -1.61 8.99 -16.42
C TRP A 184 -2.96 9.67 -16.24
N TYR A 185 -3.07 10.94 -16.66
CA TYR A 185 -4.28 11.72 -16.51
C TYR A 185 -5.29 11.39 -17.60
N ASN A 186 -6.55 11.28 -17.20
CA ASN A 186 -7.65 11.01 -18.12
C ASN A 186 -8.51 12.26 -18.26
N HIS A 187 -8.23 13.06 -19.28
CA HIS A 187 -8.96 14.30 -19.59
C HIS A 187 -10.47 14.11 -19.80
N ARG A 188 -10.93 12.91 -20.17
CA ARG A 188 -12.37 12.63 -20.31
C ARG A 188 -13.05 12.46 -18.96
N ARG A 189 -12.30 12.01 -17.94
CA ARG A 189 -12.80 11.83 -16.57
C ARG A 189 -12.53 13.04 -15.68
N ALA A 190 -11.54 13.84 -16.04
CA ALA A 190 -11.17 15.12 -15.43
C ALA A 190 -11.38 15.13 -13.89
N ARG A 191 -10.51 14.43 -13.16
CA ARG A 191 -10.60 14.30 -11.70
C ARG A 191 -9.24 14.20 -11.06
N PHE A 192 -9.18 14.55 -9.78
CA PHE A 192 -7.97 14.40 -8.99
C PHE A 192 -7.48 12.94 -8.92
N SER A 193 -6.17 12.77 -8.88
CA SER A 193 -5.54 11.57 -8.37
C SER A 193 -4.16 11.93 -7.81
N GLU A 194 -3.70 11.25 -6.76
CA GLU A 194 -2.37 11.48 -6.20
C GLU A 194 -1.24 11.29 -7.23
N ARG A 195 -1.48 10.50 -8.29
CA ARG A 195 -0.51 10.23 -9.36
C ARG A 195 -0.49 11.33 -10.44
N THR A 196 -1.41 12.28 -10.40
CA THR A 196 -1.57 13.33 -11.42
C THR A 196 -1.70 14.72 -10.84
N GLY A 197 -1.62 14.85 -9.51
CA GLY A 197 -1.87 16.10 -8.79
C GLY A 197 -0.88 17.21 -9.14
N HIS A 198 0.38 16.85 -9.43
CA HIS A 198 1.38 17.84 -9.80
C HIS A 198 1.12 18.39 -11.19
N TYR A 199 0.82 17.49 -12.14
CA TYR A 199 0.44 17.87 -13.49
C TYR A 199 -0.80 18.77 -13.51
N THR A 200 -1.87 18.37 -12.81
CA THR A 200 -3.13 19.13 -12.81
C THR A 200 -2.97 20.51 -12.22
N GLN A 201 -2.13 20.68 -11.18
CA GLN A 201 -1.81 22.00 -10.63
C GLN A 201 -1.00 22.85 -11.62
N LEU A 202 0.02 22.25 -12.26
CA LEU A 202 0.91 22.96 -13.18
C LEU A 202 0.13 23.56 -14.36
N VAL A 203 -0.83 22.81 -14.93
CA VAL A 203 -1.64 23.26 -16.08
C VAL A 203 -2.98 23.88 -15.71
N TRP A 204 -3.23 24.14 -14.42
CA TRP A 204 -4.52 24.65 -13.94
C TRP A 204 -4.85 26.02 -14.56
N MET A 205 -5.94 26.11 -15.34
CA MET A 205 -6.28 27.32 -16.11
C MET A 205 -6.38 28.57 -15.24
N ASN A 206 -7.00 28.45 -14.05
CA ASN A 206 -7.28 29.59 -13.18
C ASN A 206 -6.12 29.98 -12.24
N SER A 207 -4.99 29.27 -12.25
CA SER A 207 -3.81 29.74 -11.53
C SER A 207 -3.17 30.87 -12.34
N GLU A 208 -2.85 31.97 -11.68
CA GLU A 208 -2.36 33.20 -12.30
C GLU A 208 -0.89 33.47 -11.96
N ASN A 209 -0.49 33.20 -10.71
CA ASN A 209 0.84 33.46 -10.20
C ASN A 209 1.54 32.16 -9.79
N VAL A 210 2.86 32.16 -9.92
CA VAL A 210 3.73 31.11 -9.39
C VAL A 210 4.93 31.72 -8.68
N GLY A 211 5.37 31.05 -7.62
CA GLY A 211 6.63 31.34 -6.96
C GLY A 211 7.30 30.03 -6.56
N CYS A 212 8.55 29.86 -6.95
CA CYS A 212 9.31 28.64 -6.70
C CYS A 212 10.55 28.92 -5.87
N ALA A 213 10.95 27.92 -5.09
CA ALA A 213 12.08 27.98 -4.18
C ALA A 213 12.84 26.65 -4.17
N GLN A 214 14.09 26.73 -3.69
CA GLN A 214 14.89 25.54 -3.45
C GLN A 214 15.61 25.62 -2.10
N ALA A 215 15.81 24.46 -1.47
CA ALA A 215 16.64 24.32 -0.30
C ALA A 215 17.50 23.06 -0.39
N THR A 216 18.67 23.07 0.26
CA THR A 216 19.59 21.92 0.25
C THR A 216 19.46 21.13 1.54
N CYS A 217 19.30 19.81 1.43
CA CYS A 217 19.24 18.90 2.57
C CYS A 217 20.59 18.74 3.24
N HIS A 218 20.76 19.29 4.43
CA HIS A 218 22.03 19.25 5.18
C HIS A 218 22.30 17.86 5.80
N ASP A 219 21.26 17.11 6.19
CA ASP A 219 21.39 15.80 6.86
C ASP A 219 21.46 14.60 5.90
N ASP A 220 21.26 14.84 4.61
CA ASP A 220 21.40 13.81 3.60
C ASP A 220 22.85 13.77 3.09
N ARG A 221 23.50 12.60 3.18
CA ARG A 221 24.89 12.36 2.75
C ARG A 221 25.19 12.72 1.28
N PHE A 222 24.17 13.07 0.51
CA PHE A 222 24.23 13.40 -0.92
C PHE A 222 23.85 14.85 -1.24
N GLY A 223 23.52 15.69 -0.25
CA GLY A 223 23.18 17.10 -0.47
C GLY A 223 22.01 17.29 -1.43
N ARG A 224 21.00 16.40 -1.38
CA ARG A 224 19.84 16.49 -2.29
C ARG A 224 19.10 17.80 -2.11
N LYS A 225 18.59 18.36 -3.21
CA LYS A 225 17.76 19.57 -3.21
C LYS A 225 16.29 19.21 -3.02
N ILE A 226 15.58 20.10 -2.34
CA ILE A 226 14.11 20.19 -2.33
C ILE A 226 13.72 21.36 -3.22
N PHE A 227 12.68 21.16 -4.01
CA PHE A 227 12.01 22.19 -4.78
C PHE A 227 10.57 22.32 -4.31
N VAL A 228 10.13 23.55 -4.09
CA VAL A 228 8.76 23.92 -3.73
C VAL A 228 8.30 24.93 -4.76
N CYS A 229 7.18 24.69 -5.44
CA CYS A 229 6.50 25.70 -6.24
C CYS A 229 5.10 25.90 -5.69
N ARG A 230 4.72 27.16 -5.50
CA ARG A 230 3.39 27.56 -5.05
C ARG A 230 2.64 28.31 -6.13
N TYR A 231 1.32 28.11 -6.16
CA TYR A 231 0.43 28.62 -7.20
C TYR A 231 -0.72 29.41 -6.58
N ASP A 232 -1.03 30.56 -7.16
CA ASP A 232 -2.11 31.44 -6.71
C ASP A 232 -2.97 31.91 -7.90
N PRO A 233 -4.29 31.71 -7.89
CA PRO A 233 -5.05 30.87 -6.98
C PRO A 233 -4.64 29.38 -6.99
N PRO A 234 -4.87 28.63 -5.89
CA PRO A 234 -4.65 27.18 -5.85
C PRO A 234 -5.42 26.44 -6.96
N GLY A 235 -4.81 25.37 -7.46
CA GLY A 235 -5.46 24.43 -8.35
C GLY A 235 -6.02 23.22 -7.60
N ASN A 236 -6.31 22.16 -8.35
CA ASN A 236 -6.78 20.87 -7.82
C ASN A 236 -8.09 20.94 -7.01
N PHE A 237 -8.91 21.97 -7.24
CA PHE A 237 -10.24 22.07 -6.66
C PHE A 237 -11.16 20.97 -7.21
N HIS A 238 -11.76 20.22 -6.30
CA HIS A 238 -12.72 19.19 -6.63
C HIS A 238 -13.87 19.76 -7.48
N GLY A 239 -14.29 19.04 -8.52
CA GLY A 239 -15.36 19.49 -9.43
C GLY A 239 -14.92 20.48 -10.52
N HIS A 240 -13.72 21.06 -10.44
CA HIS A 240 -13.25 22.10 -11.36
C HIS A 240 -12.20 21.62 -12.37
N PHE A 241 -11.91 20.32 -12.42
CA PHE A 241 -10.84 19.76 -13.27
C PHE A 241 -11.15 19.79 -14.77
N ALA A 242 -12.41 19.63 -15.18
CA ALA A 242 -12.77 19.58 -16.61
C ALA A 242 -12.55 20.91 -17.31
N GLU A 243 -12.83 22.00 -16.60
CA GLU A 243 -12.63 23.37 -17.07
C GLU A 243 -11.18 23.86 -16.89
N ASN A 244 -10.44 23.32 -15.91
CA ASN A 244 -9.08 23.77 -15.60
C ASN A 244 -7.94 22.89 -16.15
N VAL A 245 -8.20 21.67 -16.61
CA VAL A 245 -7.16 20.73 -17.05
C VAL A 245 -7.49 20.20 -18.45
N LEU A 246 -7.31 21.08 -19.43
CA LEU A 246 -7.59 20.80 -20.83
C LEU A 246 -6.60 19.78 -21.42
N PRO A 247 -7.00 18.97 -22.40
CA PRO A 247 -6.06 18.10 -23.11
C PRO A 247 -4.99 18.93 -23.86
N PRO A 248 -3.79 18.40 -24.11
CA PRO A 248 -2.83 19.05 -24.97
C PRO A 248 -3.45 19.28 -26.35
N ALA A 249 -3.16 20.41 -26.99
CA ALA A 249 -3.56 20.68 -28.36
C ALA A 249 -3.09 19.54 -29.28
N ASP A 250 -3.88 19.19 -30.30
CA ASP A 250 -3.73 18.03 -31.20
C ASP A 250 -2.35 17.86 -31.87
N ARG A 251 -1.45 18.83 -31.72
CA ARG A 251 -0.04 18.77 -32.13
C ARG A 251 0.82 17.89 -31.22
N TRP A 252 0.34 17.48 -30.04
CA TRP A 252 1.05 16.55 -29.15
C TRP A 252 0.31 15.21 -29.02
N ARG A 253 0.81 14.19 -29.74
CA ARG A 253 0.46 12.79 -29.47
C ARG A 253 1.56 12.17 -28.61
N PRO A 254 1.30 11.70 -27.38
CA PRO A 254 2.27 10.89 -26.67
C PRO A 254 2.55 9.65 -27.51
N ARG A 255 3.84 9.34 -27.75
CA ARG A 255 4.19 8.12 -28.48
C ARG A 255 3.58 6.92 -27.74
N PRO A 256 2.92 5.97 -28.45
CA PRO A 256 2.47 4.74 -27.82
C PRO A 256 3.68 4.03 -27.19
N PRO A 257 3.49 3.33 -26.05
CA PRO A 257 4.57 2.60 -25.41
C PRO A 257 5.20 1.64 -26.41
N ALA A 258 6.54 1.59 -26.44
CA ALA A 258 7.27 0.66 -27.27
C ALA A 258 6.72 -0.76 -27.03
N PRO A 259 6.50 -1.58 -28.08
CA PRO A 259 6.02 -2.94 -27.92
C PRO A 259 6.91 -3.67 -26.90
N ARG A 260 6.28 -4.42 -25.99
CA ARG A 260 7.02 -5.25 -25.04
C ARG A 260 7.98 -6.14 -25.83
N PRO A 261 9.26 -6.25 -25.45
CA PRO A 261 10.12 -7.25 -26.05
C PRO A 261 9.45 -8.63 -25.85
N PRO A 262 9.45 -9.50 -26.86
CA PRO A 262 8.91 -10.85 -26.71
C PRO A 262 9.62 -11.56 -25.55
N PRO A 263 8.94 -12.47 -24.84
CA PRO A 263 9.59 -13.29 -23.83
C PRO A 263 10.84 -13.97 -24.44
N PRO A 264 11.93 -14.16 -23.67
CA PRO A 264 13.11 -14.84 -24.18
C PRO A 264 12.68 -16.20 -24.74
N GLY A 265 13.00 -16.44 -26.02
CA GLY A 265 12.70 -17.69 -26.67
C GLY A 265 13.40 -18.85 -25.97
N PRO A 266 12.89 -20.10 -26.15
CA PRO A 266 13.60 -21.28 -25.68
C PRO A 266 15.03 -21.33 -26.26
N PRO A 267 15.99 -21.93 -25.55
CA PRO A 267 17.37 -22.02 -26.01
C PRO A 267 17.44 -22.71 -27.38
N PRO A 268 18.40 -22.32 -28.25
CA PRO A 268 18.46 -22.82 -29.61
C PRO A 268 18.70 -24.35 -29.62
N PRO A 269 18.04 -25.10 -30.52
CA PRO A 269 18.40 -26.49 -30.76
C PRO A 269 19.82 -26.56 -31.32
N GLY A 270 20.56 -27.60 -30.91
CA GLY A 270 21.93 -27.85 -31.36
C GLY A 270 22.05 -27.97 -32.89
N PRO A 271 23.28 -27.89 -33.44
CA PRO A 271 23.51 -27.86 -34.88
C PRO A 271 22.96 -29.12 -35.55
N SER A 272 22.06 -28.92 -36.50
CA SER A 272 21.53 -29.96 -37.39
C SER A 272 22.38 -30.08 -38.66
N PRO A 273 22.49 -31.28 -39.27
CA PRO A 273 23.39 -31.58 -40.39
C PRO A 273 23.03 -30.83 -41.69
N PRO A 274 23.97 -30.73 -42.66
CA PRO A 274 23.78 -29.93 -43.88
C PRO A 274 22.69 -30.50 -44.82
N PRO A 275 21.99 -29.63 -45.55
CA PRO A 275 20.86 -30.01 -46.41
C PRO A 275 21.30 -30.62 -47.77
N PRO A 276 20.47 -31.49 -48.38
CA PRO A 276 20.70 -32.02 -49.73
C PRO A 276 20.38 -30.98 -50.83
N PRO A 277 20.88 -31.18 -52.07
CA PRO A 277 20.78 -30.21 -53.16
C PRO A 277 19.35 -30.01 -53.71
N PRO A 278 19.06 -28.84 -54.32
CA PRO A 278 17.71 -28.42 -54.68
C PRO A 278 17.13 -29.15 -55.90
N GLY A 279 15.89 -29.63 -55.75
CA GLY A 279 15.05 -30.10 -56.85
C GLY A 279 14.25 -28.95 -57.53
N PRO A 280 13.74 -29.15 -58.75
CA PRO A 280 13.17 -28.09 -59.58
C PRO A 280 11.81 -27.55 -59.08
N SER A 281 11.62 -26.24 -59.29
CA SER A 281 10.46 -25.45 -58.86
C SER A 281 9.14 -25.81 -59.58
N PRO A 282 8.00 -25.88 -58.88
CA PRO A 282 6.67 -26.08 -59.49
C PRO A 282 6.03 -24.76 -59.99
N PRO A 283 5.12 -24.83 -61.00
CA PRO A 283 4.48 -23.67 -61.62
C PRO A 283 3.32 -23.04 -60.80
N PRO A 284 2.90 -21.80 -61.11
CA PRO A 284 2.00 -20.99 -60.29
C PRO A 284 0.52 -21.44 -60.33
N PRO A 285 -0.26 -21.17 -59.26
CA PRO A 285 -1.64 -21.64 -59.12
C PRO A 285 -2.68 -20.75 -59.84
N PRO A 286 -3.82 -21.33 -60.29
CA PRO A 286 -4.93 -20.60 -60.92
C PRO A 286 -5.88 -19.89 -59.91
N PRO A 287 -6.69 -18.91 -60.37
CA PRO A 287 -7.53 -18.08 -59.51
C PRO A 287 -8.72 -18.84 -58.89
N GLY A 288 -9.04 -18.49 -57.64
CA GLY A 288 -10.00 -19.20 -56.78
C GLY A 288 -11.48 -19.02 -57.13
N PRO A 289 -12.34 -20.00 -56.78
CA PRO A 289 -13.79 -19.94 -56.99
C PRO A 289 -14.55 -19.13 -55.92
N PRO A 290 -15.77 -18.64 -56.22
CA PRO A 290 -16.62 -17.87 -55.31
C PRO A 290 -17.27 -18.74 -54.19
N PRO A 291 -17.74 -18.11 -53.09
CA PRO A 291 -18.05 -18.79 -51.83
C PRO A 291 -19.33 -19.66 -51.87
N PRO A 292 -19.36 -20.80 -51.16
CA PRO A 292 -20.57 -21.61 -51.02
C PRO A 292 -21.54 -21.01 -49.99
N GLY A 293 -22.84 -21.09 -50.28
CA GLY A 293 -23.94 -20.70 -49.40
C GLY A 293 -24.07 -21.60 -48.15
N PRO A 294 -24.87 -21.17 -47.16
CA PRO A 294 -24.96 -21.85 -45.87
C PRO A 294 -25.65 -23.23 -45.97
N PRO A 295 -25.15 -24.26 -45.27
CA PRO A 295 -25.82 -25.55 -45.18
C PRO A 295 -27.05 -25.49 -44.25
N PRO A 296 -28.11 -26.28 -44.51
CA PRO A 296 -29.25 -26.38 -43.61
C PRO A 296 -28.91 -27.08 -42.29
N PRO A 297 -29.59 -26.74 -41.18
CA PRO A 297 -29.30 -27.33 -39.87
C PRO A 297 -29.67 -28.83 -39.83
N PRO A 298 -28.88 -29.66 -39.13
CA PRO A 298 -29.21 -31.07 -38.93
C PRO A 298 -30.41 -31.24 -37.98
N PRO A 299 -31.25 -32.27 -38.16
CA PRO A 299 -32.36 -32.56 -37.25
C PRO A 299 -31.84 -33.00 -35.87
N PRO A 300 -32.55 -32.67 -34.78
CA PRO A 300 -32.14 -33.04 -33.42
C PRO A 300 -32.21 -34.57 -33.23
N PRO A 301 -31.27 -35.16 -32.47
CA PRO A 301 -31.30 -36.59 -32.17
C PRO A 301 -32.51 -36.94 -31.26
N PRO A 302 -33.10 -38.15 -31.41
CA PRO A 302 -34.21 -38.58 -30.58
C PRO A 302 -33.78 -38.73 -29.12
N PRO A 303 -34.65 -38.41 -28.15
CA PRO A 303 -34.35 -38.54 -26.73
C PRO A 303 -34.12 -40.02 -26.35
N PRO A 304 -33.17 -40.30 -25.42
CA PRO A 304 -32.95 -41.65 -24.93
C PRO A 304 -34.18 -42.19 -24.18
N PRO A 305 -34.41 -43.51 -24.20
CA PRO A 305 -35.55 -44.12 -23.53
C PRO A 305 -35.47 -43.89 -22.01
N PRO A 306 -36.62 -43.71 -21.32
CA PRO A 306 -36.64 -43.53 -19.88
C PRO A 306 -36.05 -44.77 -19.18
N GLY A 307 -35.05 -44.53 -18.33
CA GLY A 307 -34.52 -45.56 -17.44
C GLY A 307 -35.60 -46.10 -16.48
N PRO A 308 -35.43 -47.30 -15.92
CA PRO A 308 -36.39 -47.89 -15.00
C PRO A 308 -36.56 -47.00 -13.75
N PRO A 309 -37.78 -46.90 -13.20
CA PRO A 309 -38.04 -46.07 -12.03
C PRO A 309 -37.25 -46.58 -10.80
N PRO A 310 -36.75 -45.68 -9.94
CA PRO A 310 -36.11 -46.07 -8.68
C PRO A 310 -37.13 -46.81 -7.77
N PRO A 311 -36.67 -47.75 -6.93
CA PRO A 311 -37.54 -48.43 -5.98
C PRO A 311 -38.17 -47.43 -5.00
N PRO A 312 -39.41 -47.67 -4.54
CA PRO A 312 -40.10 -46.76 -3.63
C PRO A 312 -39.35 -46.65 -2.29
N PRO A 313 -39.33 -45.47 -1.66
CA PRO A 313 -38.77 -45.31 -0.32
C PRO A 313 -39.59 -46.13 0.70
N PRO A 314 -38.97 -46.61 1.80
CA PRO A 314 -39.69 -47.31 2.85
C PRO A 314 -40.75 -46.40 3.49
N PRO A 315 -41.87 -46.97 3.99
CA PRO A 315 -42.94 -46.18 4.59
C PRO A 315 -42.44 -45.43 5.84
N PRO A 316 -42.95 -44.21 6.10
CA PRO A 316 -42.60 -43.47 7.30
C PRO A 316 -43.12 -44.21 8.55
N PRO A 317 -42.42 -44.09 9.70
CA PRO A 317 -42.91 -44.65 10.95
C PRO A 317 -44.25 -44.01 11.36
N PRO A 318 -45.12 -44.73 12.10
CA PRO A 318 -46.40 -44.20 12.53
C PRO A 318 -46.21 -42.97 13.42
N PRO A 319 -47.12 -41.97 13.35
CA PRO A 319 -47.04 -40.79 14.19
C PRO A 319 -47.17 -41.18 15.67
N PRO A 320 -46.44 -40.51 16.58
CA PRO A 320 -46.63 -40.72 18.00
C PRO A 320 -48.06 -40.33 18.40
N GLY A 321 -48.66 -41.11 19.30
CA GLY A 321 -49.99 -40.86 19.81
C GLY A 321 -50.12 -39.47 20.46
N PRO A 322 -51.34 -38.90 20.51
CA PRO A 322 -51.55 -37.57 21.06
C PRO A 322 -51.13 -37.52 22.55
N PRO A 323 -50.44 -36.46 23.00
CA PRO A 323 -50.12 -36.28 24.41
C PRO A 323 -51.40 -36.07 25.23
N PRO A 324 -51.39 -36.42 26.53
CA PRO A 324 -52.53 -36.19 27.40
C PRO A 324 -52.86 -34.69 27.48
N PRO A 325 -54.15 -34.33 27.66
CA PRO A 325 -54.54 -32.93 27.74
C PRO A 325 -53.87 -32.25 28.95
N PRO A 326 -53.41 -30.99 28.80
CA PRO A 326 -52.80 -30.25 29.89
C PRO A 326 -53.82 -29.99 31.01
N PRO A 327 -53.38 -29.90 32.28
CA PRO A 327 -54.27 -29.51 33.38
C PRO A 327 -54.87 -28.11 33.13
N PRO A 328 -56.07 -27.84 33.66
CA PRO A 328 -56.73 -26.55 33.50
C PRO A 328 -55.84 -25.43 34.06
N PRO A 329 -55.76 -24.27 33.37
CA PRO A 329 -54.93 -23.17 33.82
C PRO A 329 -55.43 -22.62 35.16
N PRO A 330 -54.53 -22.17 36.04
CA PRO A 330 -54.93 -21.46 37.26
C PRO A 330 -55.71 -20.18 36.89
N PRO A 331 -56.60 -19.70 37.79
CA PRO A 331 -57.33 -18.46 37.55
C PRO A 331 -56.36 -17.31 37.29
N PRO A 332 -56.70 -16.40 36.36
CA PRO A 332 -55.79 -15.32 35.99
C PRO A 332 -55.50 -14.46 37.21
N PRO A 333 -54.24 -14.03 37.42
CA PRO A 333 -53.92 -13.07 38.46
C PRO A 333 -54.69 -11.77 38.21
N PRO A 334 -54.95 -10.96 39.26
CA PRO A 334 -55.56 -9.64 39.08
C PRO A 334 -54.74 -8.85 38.04
N PRO A 335 -55.40 -8.02 37.20
CA PRO A 335 -54.70 -7.27 36.18
C PRO A 335 -53.59 -6.47 36.85
N PRO A 336 -52.36 -6.50 36.31
CA PRO A 336 -51.28 -5.69 36.83
C PRO A 336 -51.72 -4.23 36.80
N PRO A 337 -51.25 -3.40 37.75
CA PRO A 337 -51.45 -1.96 37.64
C PRO A 337 -51.00 -1.52 36.24
N PRO A 338 -51.67 -0.51 35.64
CA PRO A 338 -51.28 -0.03 34.32
C PRO A 338 -49.77 0.23 34.34
N PRO A 339 -49.04 -0.20 33.29
CA PRO A 339 -47.62 0.04 33.23
C PRO A 339 -47.40 1.54 33.47
N PRO A 340 -46.39 1.93 34.26
CA PRO A 340 -46.03 3.34 34.34
C PRO A 340 -45.91 3.84 32.89
N PRO A 341 -46.32 5.08 32.60
CA PRO A 341 -46.15 5.64 31.27
C PRO A 341 -44.71 5.33 30.84
N PRO A 342 -44.48 4.95 29.56
CA PRO A 342 -43.13 4.70 29.10
C PRO A 342 -42.27 5.85 29.59
N PRO A 343 -41.08 5.57 30.17
CA PRO A 343 -40.21 6.67 30.57
C PRO A 343 -40.15 7.61 29.38
N PRO A 344 -40.24 8.93 29.61
CA PRO A 344 -40.10 9.88 28.51
C PRO A 344 -38.88 9.43 27.71
N PRO A 345 -38.95 9.47 26.36
CA PRO A 345 -37.80 9.10 25.54
C PRO A 345 -36.58 9.74 26.18
N PRO A 346 -35.47 8.98 26.36
CA PRO A 346 -34.30 9.53 27.03
C PRO A 346 -34.07 10.91 26.42
N PRO A 347 -33.84 11.95 27.25
CA PRO A 347 -33.61 13.27 26.71
C PRO A 347 -32.59 13.10 25.59
N PRO A 348 -32.78 13.77 24.44
CA PRO A 348 -31.78 13.72 23.37
C PRO A 348 -30.43 13.90 24.06
N PRO A 349 -29.42 13.06 23.73
CA PRO A 349 -28.14 13.09 24.41
C PRO A 349 -27.74 14.56 24.51
N PRO A 350 -27.25 15.02 25.69
CA PRO A 350 -26.90 16.42 25.87
C PRO A 350 -26.10 16.82 24.64
N PRO A 351 -26.43 17.95 23.97
CA PRO A 351 -25.72 18.35 22.79
C PRO A 351 -24.24 18.23 23.13
N GLY A 352 -23.56 17.31 22.44
CA GLY A 352 -22.12 17.23 22.51
C GLY A 352 -21.59 18.64 22.23
N PRO A 353 -20.41 19.01 22.74
CA PRO A 353 -19.84 20.32 22.49
C PRO A 353 -20.04 20.68 21.01
N PRO A 354 -20.49 21.91 20.69
CA PRO A 354 -21.10 22.24 19.42
C PRO A 354 -20.08 22.10 18.28
N SER A 355 -20.14 20.92 17.67
CA SER A 355 -19.72 20.55 16.32
C SER A 355 -20.56 19.32 16.03
N SER A 356 -21.82 19.56 15.68
CA SER A 356 -22.76 18.56 15.17
C SER A 356 -22.03 17.55 14.30
N ASN A 357 -22.18 16.26 14.60
CA ASN A 357 -21.37 15.17 14.09
C ASN A 357 -21.41 15.05 12.55
N LEU A 358 -20.62 15.91 11.91
CA LEU A 358 -20.60 16.15 10.47
C LEU A 358 -20.22 14.89 9.70
N GLY A 359 -19.36 14.06 10.31
CA GLY A 359 -19.06 12.72 9.82
C GLY A 359 -20.32 11.86 9.72
N LEU A 360 -21.08 11.68 10.80
CA LEU A 360 -22.31 10.87 10.77
C LEU A 360 -23.38 11.43 9.83
N GLN A 361 -23.58 12.75 9.85
CA GLN A 361 -24.57 13.40 8.99
C GLN A 361 -24.26 13.16 7.52
N LEU A 362 -23.00 13.40 7.10
CA LEU A 362 -22.60 13.20 5.72
C LEU A 362 -22.65 11.72 5.32
N HIS A 363 -22.21 10.79 6.18
CA HIS A 363 -22.39 9.36 5.91
C HIS A 363 -23.85 9.01 5.63
N ASN A 364 -24.79 9.49 6.45
CA ASN A 364 -26.20 9.17 6.30
C ASN A 364 -26.82 9.84 5.06
N THR A 365 -26.41 11.07 4.73
CA THR A 365 -26.78 11.73 3.46
C THR A 365 -26.33 10.89 2.27
N LEU A 366 -25.07 10.46 2.26
CA LEU A 366 -24.49 9.66 1.18
C LEU A 366 -25.12 8.27 1.09
N ARG A 367 -25.36 7.61 2.24
CA ARG A 367 -26.08 6.33 2.31
C ARG A 367 -27.51 6.41 1.77
N SER A 368 -28.20 7.54 1.95
CA SER A 368 -29.57 7.72 1.45
C SER A 368 -29.67 7.69 -0.09
N ASN A 369 -28.56 7.92 -0.79
CA ASN A 369 -28.46 7.79 -2.24
C ASN A 369 -28.37 6.32 -2.71
N HIS A 370 -28.28 5.35 -1.79
CA HIS A 370 -28.22 3.94 -2.11
C HIS A 370 -29.51 3.22 -1.67
N PRO A 371 -30.11 2.38 -2.52
CA PRO A 371 -31.25 1.57 -2.14
C PRO A 371 -30.85 0.56 -1.07
N ASN A 372 -31.75 0.25 -0.13
CA ASN A 372 -31.54 -0.73 0.93
C ASN A 372 -30.30 -0.50 1.82
N THR A 373 -29.84 0.75 1.93
CA THR A 373 -28.71 1.13 2.81
C THR A 373 -29.24 2.03 3.95
N PRO A 374 -29.60 1.46 5.12
CA PRO A 374 -30.20 2.21 6.23
C PRO A 374 -29.23 3.22 6.84
N PRO A 375 -29.69 4.30 7.48
CA PRO A 375 -28.81 5.23 8.18
C PRO A 375 -28.13 4.55 9.39
N MET A 376 -26.91 4.98 9.70
CA MET A 376 -26.19 4.58 10.91
C MET A 376 -26.57 5.48 12.09
N VAL A 377 -26.37 4.97 13.31
CA VAL A 377 -26.42 5.74 14.55
C VAL A 377 -25.02 5.97 15.10
N TRP A 378 -24.81 7.08 15.84
CA TRP A 378 -23.53 7.31 16.50
C TRP A 378 -23.32 6.32 17.65
N ASP A 379 -22.09 5.81 17.77
CA ASP A 379 -21.67 4.98 18.89
C ASP A 379 -20.44 5.59 19.57
N ASN A 380 -20.61 5.99 20.84
CA ASN A 380 -19.56 6.64 21.62
C ASN A 380 -18.37 5.70 21.91
N ALA A 381 -18.57 4.39 21.97
CA ALA A 381 -17.48 3.45 22.20
C ALA A 381 -16.62 3.30 20.94
N LEU A 382 -17.25 3.24 19.75
CA LEU A 382 -16.52 3.29 18.48
C LEU A 382 -15.77 4.61 18.32
N ALA A 383 -16.38 5.75 18.69
CA ALA A 383 -15.74 7.06 18.59
C ALA A 383 -14.53 7.19 19.55
N ALA A 384 -14.66 6.71 20.78
CA ALA A 384 -13.55 6.68 21.74
C ALA A 384 -12.38 5.82 21.23
N ARG A 385 -12.68 4.65 20.65
CA ARG A 385 -11.68 3.76 20.05
C ARG A 385 -11.02 4.38 18.82
N ALA A 386 -11.79 5.04 17.96
CA ALA A 386 -11.28 5.79 16.82
C ALA A 386 -10.36 6.93 17.28
N GLN A 387 -10.68 7.60 18.40
CA GLN A 387 -9.87 8.68 18.97
C GLN A 387 -8.55 8.17 19.53
N GLU A 388 -8.56 7.03 20.22
CA GLU A 388 -7.33 6.35 20.66
C GLU A 388 -6.42 6.02 19.47
N TRP A 389 -6.99 5.51 18.37
CA TRP A 389 -6.22 5.19 17.17
C TRP A 389 -5.73 6.44 16.45
N ALA A 390 -6.57 7.47 16.31
CA ALA A 390 -6.18 8.75 15.73
C ALA A 390 -5.01 9.39 16.51
N ASN A 391 -5.03 9.30 17.84
CA ASN A 391 -3.92 9.72 18.69
C ASN A 391 -2.67 8.88 18.45
N HIS A 392 -2.82 7.55 18.32
CA HIS A 392 -1.71 6.65 18.00
C HIS A 392 -1.05 7.02 16.67
N LEU A 393 -1.84 7.20 15.62
CA LEU A 393 -1.38 7.58 14.29
C LEU A 393 -0.68 8.95 14.28
N ALA A 394 -1.24 9.93 15.00
CA ALA A 394 -0.63 11.25 15.13
C ALA A 394 0.68 11.25 15.95
N ASN A 395 0.90 10.23 16.80
CA ASN A 395 2.15 10.06 17.54
C ASN A 395 3.19 9.23 16.76
N ASN A 396 2.80 8.59 15.66
CA ASN A 396 3.72 7.89 14.80
C ASN A 396 4.54 8.92 14.01
N ARG A 397 5.87 8.82 14.05
CA ARG A 397 6.77 9.77 13.38
C ARG A 397 6.55 9.64 11.87
N ASN A 398 5.80 10.61 11.31
CA ASN A 398 5.40 10.81 9.90
C ASN A 398 3.89 10.66 9.60
N CYS A 399 2.99 10.64 10.60
CA CYS A 399 1.52 10.63 10.39
C CYS A 399 1.04 9.49 9.47
N ASN A 400 1.77 8.38 9.42
CA ASN A 400 1.53 7.32 8.44
C ASN A 400 0.16 6.66 8.66
N LEU A 401 -0.63 6.52 7.59
CA LEU A 401 -1.91 5.82 7.65
C LEU A 401 -1.66 4.32 7.77
N GLU A 402 -1.95 3.78 8.95
CA GLU A 402 -1.87 2.34 9.22
C GLU A 402 -3.16 1.88 9.90
N HIS A 403 -3.78 0.83 9.36
CA HIS A 403 -4.95 0.25 9.97
C HIS A 403 -4.63 -0.35 11.34
N SER A 404 -5.53 -0.18 12.29
CA SER A 404 -5.48 -0.96 13.54
C SER A 404 -5.56 -2.46 13.23
N THR A 405 -5.26 -3.32 14.21
CA THR A 405 -5.61 -4.74 14.04
C THR A 405 -7.11 -4.91 14.26
N TYR A 406 -7.72 -5.87 13.56
CA TYR A 406 -9.15 -6.17 13.71
C TYR A 406 -9.52 -6.51 15.17
N GLN A 407 -8.64 -7.21 15.89
CA GLN A 407 -8.83 -7.47 17.32
C GLN A 407 -8.76 -6.18 18.15
N TRP A 408 -7.85 -5.26 17.80
CA TRP A 408 -7.70 -4.00 18.53
C TRP A 408 -8.98 -3.18 18.43
N ARG A 409 -9.56 -3.00 17.24
CA ARG A 409 -10.82 -2.25 17.08
C ARG A 409 -12.08 -3.05 17.43
N ASN A 410 -11.97 -4.12 18.22
CA ASN A 410 -13.09 -4.96 18.65
C ASN A 410 -13.98 -5.41 17.48
N SER A 411 -13.36 -5.89 16.40
CA SER A 411 -14.06 -6.37 15.20
C SER A 411 -14.85 -5.30 14.43
N ALA A 412 -14.58 -4.02 14.65
CA ALA A 412 -15.14 -2.94 13.84
C ALA A 412 -14.50 -2.87 12.45
N GLY A 413 -15.18 -2.24 11.49
CA GLY A 413 -14.58 -1.75 10.26
C GLY A 413 -13.77 -0.47 10.51
N GLU A 414 -12.96 -0.03 9.56
CA GLU A 414 -12.12 1.17 9.73
C GLU A 414 -11.85 1.87 8.40
N ASN A 415 -12.07 3.18 8.38
CA ASN A 415 -11.58 4.08 7.34
C ASN A 415 -10.61 5.08 7.97
N LEU A 416 -9.52 5.36 7.25
CA LEU A 416 -8.49 6.29 7.67
C LEU A 416 -8.28 7.34 6.58
N ALA A 417 -8.01 8.57 6.99
CA ALA A 417 -7.63 9.62 6.07
C ALA A 417 -6.65 10.60 6.72
N SER A 418 -5.86 11.22 5.87
CA SER A 418 -4.98 12.34 6.17
C SER A 418 -5.01 13.29 4.97
N GLY A 419 -4.54 14.53 5.13
CA GLY A 419 -4.48 15.52 4.05
C GLY A 419 -5.79 16.26 3.72
N PHE A 420 -6.89 15.95 4.40
CA PHE A 420 -8.16 16.69 4.26
C PHE A 420 -8.27 17.82 5.29
N GLY A 421 -8.86 18.96 4.93
CA GLY A 421 -9.04 20.11 5.83
C GLY A 421 -10.10 19.88 6.91
N SER A 422 -11.04 18.98 6.68
CA SER A 422 -12.12 18.67 7.62
C SER A 422 -12.64 17.22 7.49
N MET A 423 -13.42 16.79 8.49
CA MET A 423 -14.02 15.45 8.52
C MET A 423 -15.00 15.22 7.34
N ASP A 424 -15.78 16.22 6.95
CA ASP A 424 -16.66 16.14 5.77
C ASP A 424 -15.87 15.89 4.48
N GLN A 425 -14.75 16.59 4.29
CA GLN A 425 -13.90 16.38 3.12
C GLN A 425 -13.30 14.97 3.10
N ALA A 426 -12.87 14.43 4.25
CA ALA A 426 -12.39 13.06 4.34
C ALA A 426 -13.49 12.03 4.02
N VAL A 427 -14.69 12.23 4.57
CA VAL A 427 -15.85 11.37 4.33
C VAL A 427 -16.29 11.42 2.88
N GLN A 428 -16.30 12.60 2.26
CA GLN A 428 -16.58 12.73 0.83
C GLN A 428 -15.50 12.04 -0.01
N GLY A 429 -14.22 12.25 0.31
CA GLY A 429 -13.11 11.62 -0.41
C GLY A 429 -13.15 10.09 -0.36
N TRP A 430 -13.56 9.51 0.78
CA TRP A 430 -13.83 8.07 0.87
C TRP A 430 -15.01 7.63 0.00
N TYR A 431 -16.09 8.40 -0.06
CA TYR A 431 -17.28 8.06 -0.83
C TYR A 431 -17.06 8.19 -2.34
N ASP A 432 -16.22 9.14 -2.79
CA ASP A 432 -15.92 9.38 -4.20
C ASP A 432 -15.30 8.16 -4.90
N GLU A 433 -14.78 7.20 -4.14
CA GLU A 433 -14.39 5.89 -4.65
C GLU A 433 -15.56 5.10 -5.29
N VAL A 434 -16.82 5.50 -5.08
CA VAL A 434 -17.99 5.02 -5.84
C VAL A 434 -17.77 5.10 -7.35
N CYS A 435 -17.02 6.09 -7.82
CA CYS A 435 -16.66 6.30 -9.21
C CYS A 435 -15.63 5.29 -9.75
N LEU A 436 -15.00 4.51 -8.86
CA LEU A 436 -14.05 3.45 -9.17
C LEU A 436 -14.68 2.06 -8.98
N TYR A 437 -15.71 1.96 -8.14
CA TYR A 437 -16.36 0.69 -7.84
C TYR A 437 -17.22 0.18 -9.00
N ASN A 438 -17.09 -1.13 -9.28
CA ASN A 438 -17.90 -1.85 -10.24
C ASN A 438 -19.00 -2.63 -9.50
N HIS A 439 -20.22 -2.09 -9.50
CA HIS A 439 -21.38 -2.72 -8.84
C HIS A 439 -21.83 -4.03 -9.48
N VAL A 440 -21.42 -4.33 -10.71
CA VAL A 440 -21.72 -5.61 -11.39
C VAL A 440 -20.84 -6.73 -10.87
N SER A 441 -19.51 -6.53 -10.86
CA SER A 441 -18.57 -7.54 -10.37
C SER A 441 -18.51 -7.58 -8.84
N GLY A 442 -18.74 -6.44 -8.18
CA GLY A 442 -18.52 -6.22 -6.76
C GLY A 442 -17.08 -6.49 -6.32
N GLY A 443 -16.89 -6.66 -5.02
CA GLY A 443 -15.65 -7.14 -4.42
C GLY A 443 -14.74 -6.05 -3.85
N PHE A 444 -13.72 -6.46 -3.10
CA PHE A 444 -12.78 -5.52 -2.49
C PHE A 444 -11.79 -4.97 -3.53
N GLY A 445 -11.58 -3.65 -3.49
CA GLY A 445 -10.51 -2.97 -4.21
C GLY A 445 -9.76 -2.04 -3.26
N THR A 446 -8.44 -1.94 -3.43
CA THR A 446 -7.59 -1.05 -2.58
C THR A 446 -7.94 0.42 -2.72
N SER A 447 -8.64 0.80 -3.78
CA SER A 447 -9.12 2.17 -4.05
C SER A 447 -10.65 2.29 -4.01
N THR A 448 -11.32 1.28 -3.44
CA THR A 448 -12.79 1.28 -3.27
C THR A 448 -13.24 0.83 -1.88
N GLY A 449 -12.28 0.43 -1.03
CA GLY A 449 -12.55 -0.15 0.28
C GLY A 449 -13.17 0.85 1.26
N HIS A 450 -12.87 2.14 1.12
CA HIS A 450 -13.44 3.15 1.99
C HIS A 450 -14.91 3.38 1.63
N TYR A 451 -15.21 3.53 0.34
CA TYR A 451 -16.59 3.65 -0.15
C TYR A 451 -17.43 2.43 0.24
N THR A 452 -16.95 1.21 -0.02
CA THR A 452 -17.72 -0.01 0.26
C THR A 452 -18.03 -0.16 1.75
N GLN A 453 -17.12 0.28 2.63
CA GLN A 453 -17.38 0.30 4.07
C GLN A 453 -18.44 1.36 4.44
N MET A 454 -18.39 2.55 3.85
CA MET A 454 -19.35 3.62 4.14
C MET A 454 -20.79 3.24 3.80
N VAL A 455 -20.99 2.57 2.67
CA VAL A 455 -22.33 2.20 2.17
C VAL A 455 -22.74 0.77 2.51
N TRP A 456 -21.96 0.05 3.32
CA TRP A 456 -22.26 -1.31 3.74
C TRP A 456 -23.61 -1.38 4.46
N ALA A 457 -24.60 -2.06 3.88
CA ALA A 457 -25.98 -2.05 4.37
C ALA A 457 -26.11 -2.56 5.83
N ASP A 458 -25.40 -3.64 6.18
CA ASP A 458 -25.43 -4.26 7.51
C ASP A 458 -24.71 -3.44 8.59
N THR A 459 -23.89 -2.45 8.22
CA THR A 459 -23.24 -1.56 9.18
C THR A 459 -24.27 -0.56 9.71
N THR A 460 -24.48 -0.55 11.03
CA THR A 460 -25.55 0.23 11.68
C THR A 460 -25.04 1.30 12.64
N ARG A 461 -23.75 1.28 12.98
CA ARG A 461 -23.12 2.15 13.96
C ARG A 461 -21.84 2.76 13.41
N LEU A 462 -21.62 4.02 13.73
CA LEU A 462 -20.43 4.78 13.36
C LEU A 462 -19.84 5.47 14.58
N GLY A 463 -18.53 5.48 14.69
CA GLY A 463 -17.81 6.35 15.61
C GLY A 463 -16.57 6.89 14.92
N CYS A 464 -16.44 8.21 14.86
CA CYS A 464 -15.33 8.88 14.20
C CYS A 464 -14.57 9.77 15.18
N ALA A 465 -13.31 10.02 14.86
CA ALA A 465 -12.44 10.91 15.58
C ALA A 465 -11.52 11.65 14.62
N GLN A 466 -11.09 12.82 15.07
CA GLN A 466 -10.03 13.57 14.41
C GLN A 466 -8.96 13.96 15.42
N VAL A 467 -7.72 14.02 14.97
CA VAL A 467 -6.59 14.57 15.75
C VAL A 467 -5.83 15.52 14.87
N VAL A 468 -5.54 16.71 15.39
CA VAL A 468 -4.54 17.63 14.85
C VAL A 468 -3.43 17.74 15.89
N ARG A 469 -2.22 17.25 15.57
CA ARG A 469 -1.06 17.30 16.47
C ARG A 469 0.22 17.35 15.67
N SER A 470 1.08 18.33 15.94
CA SER A 470 2.42 18.45 15.33
C SER A 470 2.40 18.32 13.80
N GLY A 471 1.41 18.95 13.13
CA GLY A 471 1.22 18.86 11.68
C GLY A 471 0.45 17.63 11.18
N CYS A 472 0.27 16.59 12.01
CA CYS A 472 -0.56 15.43 11.66
C CYS A 472 -2.04 15.74 11.85
N ARG A 473 -2.81 15.66 10.77
CA ARG A 473 -4.28 15.74 10.77
C ARG A 473 -4.87 14.40 10.37
N MET A 474 -5.23 13.60 11.37
CA MET A 474 -5.70 12.22 11.19
C MET A 474 -7.21 12.14 11.37
N TYR A 475 -7.89 11.48 10.45
CA TYR A 475 -9.30 11.13 10.54
C TYR A 475 -9.44 9.62 10.62
N VAL A 476 -10.18 9.15 11.61
CA VAL A 476 -10.44 7.72 11.83
C VAL A 476 -11.93 7.55 12.03
N CYS A 477 -12.55 6.66 11.27
CA CYS A 477 -13.92 6.22 11.50
C CYS A 477 -13.96 4.71 11.68
N HIS A 478 -14.62 4.26 12.75
CA HIS A 478 -14.90 2.85 13.05
C HIS A 478 -16.38 2.53 12.81
N TYR A 479 -16.62 1.34 12.28
CA TYR A 479 -17.93 0.91 11.77
C TYR A 479 -18.38 -0.38 12.45
N GLY A 480 -19.62 -0.41 12.97
CA GLY A 480 -20.16 -1.56 13.68
C GLY A 480 -21.53 -2.00 13.15
N PRO A 481 -21.73 -3.27 12.77
CA PRO A 481 -20.73 -4.28 12.44
C PRO A 481 -19.77 -3.85 11.31
N ALA A 482 -18.61 -4.50 11.21
CA ALA A 482 -17.66 -4.26 10.12
C ALA A 482 -18.25 -4.60 8.74
N GLY A 483 -17.76 -3.92 7.71
CA GLY A 483 -18.05 -4.24 6.32
C GLY A 483 -16.86 -4.90 5.62
N ASN A 484 -16.87 -4.86 4.29
CA ASN A 484 -15.81 -5.37 3.41
C ASN A 484 -15.53 -6.88 3.55
N PHE A 485 -16.53 -7.67 3.96
CA PHE A 485 -16.40 -9.12 4.00
C PHE A 485 -16.44 -9.72 2.58
N ALA A 486 -15.41 -10.51 2.26
CA ALA A 486 -15.35 -11.22 0.99
C ALA A 486 -16.59 -12.10 0.80
N GLY A 487 -17.17 -12.07 -0.40
CA GLY A 487 -18.40 -12.80 -0.73
C GLY A 487 -19.70 -12.12 -0.29
N GLN A 488 -19.65 -10.96 0.38
CA GLN A 488 -20.83 -10.24 0.88
C GLN A 488 -21.01 -8.85 0.25
N PHE A 489 -20.29 -8.53 -0.82
CA PHE A 489 -20.32 -7.18 -1.41
C PHE A 489 -21.65 -6.90 -2.14
N GLN A 490 -22.16 -7.84 -2.92
CA GLN A 490 -23.39 -7.67 -3.71
C GLN A 490 -24.63 -7.47 -2.83
N GLN A 491 -24.65 -8.05 -1.63
CA GLN A 491 -25.77 -7.93 -0.70
C GLN A 491 -25.72 -6.65 0.13
N ASN A 492 -24.57 -5.97 0.19
CA ASN A 492 -24.32 -4.84 1.10
C ASN A 492 -23.96 -3.52 0.39
N VAL A 493 -23.45 -3.57 -0.84
CA VAL A 493 -22.98 -2.39 -1.58
C VAL A 493 -23.87 -2.22 -2.81
N HIS A 494 -24.98 -1.53 -2.62
CA HIS A 494 -25.96 -1.31 -3.67
C HIS A 494 -25.55 -0.16 -4.59
N GLU A 495 -25.96 -0.22 -5.86
CA GLU A 495 -25.71 0.85 -6.82
C GLU A 495 -26.51 2.11 -6.45
N PRO A 496 -25.91 3.32 -6.47
CA PRO A 496 -26.63 4.53 -6.10
C PRO A 496 -27.73 4.89 -7.11
N TYR A 497 -28.77 5.60 -6.67
CA TYR A 497 -29.80 6.14 -7.55
C TYR A 497 -29.24 7.16 -8.55
N SER A 498 -28.26 7.95 -8.12
CA SER A 498 -27.52 8.86 -8.98
C SER A 498 -26.01 8.76 -8.70
N LYS A 499 -25.23 8.69 -9.76
CA LYS A 499 -23.77 8.60 -9.70
C LYS A 499 -23.18 9.87 -10.28
N ASN A 500 -22.87 10.83 -9.42
CA ASN A 500 -22.17 12.05 -9.81
C ASN A 500 -20.67 11.77 -9.79
N CYS A 501 -20.19 11.38 -10.95
CA CYS A 501 -18.80 11.31 -11.38
C CYS A 501 -18.68 12.16 -12.65
#